data_AF-A0A1M6AF43-F1
#
_entry.id   AF-A0A1M6AF43-F1
#
_cell.length_a   1.000
_cell.length_b   1.000
_cell.length_c   1.000
_cell.angle_alpha   90.00
_cell.angle_beta   90.00
_cell.angle_gamma   90.00
#
_symmetry.space_group_name_H-M   'P 1'
#
loop_
_entity.id
_entity.type
_entity.pdbx_description
1 polymer ?
#
loop_
_entity_poly.entity_id
_entity_poly.type
_entity_poly.pdbx_seq_one_letter_code
_entity_poly.pdbx_strand_id
1 'polypeptide(L)'
;MKAKHWICSFLLVLFCQSAFSQSGSELPDAAATSLVLSAQYSTAFGAHPSLYNGPEYVDYTKRYYKSIGHQFFLTSEKSEGSIYYNNHLFNNLKFTYDIAMDQVVLQQTTNPLTLRLVNEHVRSFTLAGRPFIRVVADSASSRALNTGYYEVLLDSTVQVLAKRYKRIQEQTSDGQLVINFLQKDAFFVKKGGVYYPANSRSAIIHLYNDHGKEIQKYIRANHLKFKTATYASDIIATTRYYLKLKHN
;
A
#
# COMPACT_ATOMS: atom_id res chain seq x y z
N MET A 1 -6.39 -103.19 20.93
CA MET A 1 -7.02 -103.49 19.62
C MET A 1 -6.72 -102.35 18.66
N LYS A 2 -6.30 -102.67 17.43
CA LYS A 2 -5.83 -101.73 16.39
C LYS A 2 -6.99 -101.06 15.64
N ALA A 3 -6.87 -99.78 15.30
CA ALA A 3 -7.38 -99.08 14.10
C ALA A 3 -6.93 -97.61 14.23
N LYS A 4 -6.05 -96.96 13.46
CA LYS A 4 -5.70 -96.87 12.03
C LYS A 4 -6.65 -95.99 11.18
N HIS A 5 -6.17 -94.73 10.97
CA HIS A 5 -6.45 -93.77 9.88
C HIS A 5 -7.78 -92.99 9.98
N TRP A 6 -7.88 -91.70 9.61
CA TRP A 6 -7.33 -91.04 8.41
C TRP A 6 -7.26 -89.50 8.59
N ILE A 7 -6.26 -88.88 7.95
CA ILE A 7 -6.02 -87.44 7.89
C ILE A 7 -6.90 -86.85 6.77
N CYS A 8 -7.74 -85.88 7.07
CA CYS A 8 -8.38 -85.00 6.08
C CYS A 8 -7.86 -83.58 6.27
N SER A 9 -6.98 -83.18 5.36
CA SER A 9 -6.43 -81.83 5.23
C SER A 9 -7.49 -80.94 4.57
N PHE A 10 -8.00 -79.94 5.28
CA PHE A 10 -8.94 -78.96 4.72
C PHE A 10 -8.17 -77.68 4.39
N LEU A 11 -7.85 -77.53 3.10
CA LEU A 11 -7.14 -76.38 2.53
C LEU A 11 -8.11 -75.19 2.46
N LEU A 12 -7.94 -74.22 3.36
CA LEU A 12 -8.76 -73.00 3.40
C LEU A 12 -8.29 -72.04 2.30
N VAL A 13 -9.06 -71.96 1.20
CA VAL A 13 -8.86 -71.01 0.11
C VAL A 13 -9.24 -69.61 0.58
N LEU A 14 -8.24 -68.75 0.77
CA LEU A 14 -8.39 -67.31 1.01
C LEU A 14 -8.84 -66.63 -0.29
N PHE A 15 -10.13 -66.33 -0.38
CA PHE A 15 -10.69 -65.44 -1.40
C PHE A 15 -10.26 -64.01 -1.09
N CYS A 16 -9.24 -63.52 -1.79
CA CYS A 16 -8.82 -62.12 -1.75
C CYS A 16 -9.84 -61.30 -2.55
N GLN A 17 -10.83 -60.72 -1.87
CA GLN A 17 -11.69 -59.73 -2.50
C GLN A 17 -10.92 -58.42 -2.60
N SER A 18 -10.65 -57.99 -3.84
CA SER A 18 -10.17 -56.65 -4.16
C SER A 18 -11.23 -55.64 -3.71
N ALA A 19 -10.97 -54.99 -2.58
CA ALA A 19 -11.72 -53.81 -2.19
C ALA A 19 -11.44 -52.71 -3.22
N PHE A 20 -12.46 -52.36 -4.01
CA PHE A 20 -12.44 -51.12 -4.76
C PHE A 20 -12.41 -49.97 -3.77
N SER A 21 -11.24 -49.34 -3.60
CA SER A 21 -11.15 -48.05 -2.94
C SER A 21 -11.96 -47.06 -3.76
N GLN A 22 -13.04 -46.52 -3.17
CA GLN A 22 -13.67 -45.34 -3.72
C GLN A 22 -12.59 -44.26 -3.80
N SER A 23 -12.35 -43.73 -4.99
CA SER A 23 -11.59 -42.51 -5.18
C SER A 23 -12.25 -41.44 -4.32
N GLY A 24 -11.67 -41.17 -3.15
CA GLY A 24 -12.09 -40.06 -2.31
C GLY A 24 -12.06 -38.82 -3.19
N SER A 25 -13.21 -38.15 -3.28
CA SER A 25 -13.32 -36.83 -3.88
C SER A 25 -12.12 -36.02 -3.41
N GLU A 26 -11.26 -35.61 -4.34
CA GLU A 26 -10.18 -34.68 -4.04
C GLU A 26 -10.79 -33.55 -3.21
N LEU A 27 -10.27 -33.35 -1.99
CA LEU A 27 -10.62 -32.19 -1.18
C LEU A 27 -10.48 -30.98 -2.11
N PRO A 28 -11.54 -30.20 -2.34
CA PRO A 28 -11.48 -29.13 -3.31
C PRO A 28 -10.33 -28.22 -2.88
N ASP A 29 -9.39 -28.00 -3.80
CA ASP A 29 -8.17 -27.23 -3.58
C ASP A 29 -8.52 -26.02 -2.71
N ALA A 30 -7.87 -25.89 -1.55
CA ALA A 30 -8.20 -24.84 -0.60
C ALA A 30 -8.13 -23.46 -1.25
N ALA A 31 -7.26 -23.30 -2.26
CA ALA A 31 -7.22 -22.10 -3.10
C ALA A 31 -8.49 -21.95 -3.94
N ALA A 32 -8.90 -22.97 -4.71
CA ALA A 32 -10.14 -22.95 -5.51
C ALA A 32 -11.40 -22.71 -4.65
N THR A 33 -11.50 -23.37 -3.49
CA THR A 33 -12.59 -23.19 -2.53
C THR A 33 -12.61 -21.76 -1.98
N SER A 34 -11.45 -21.18 -1.64
CA SER A 34 -11.36 -19.80 -1.17
C SER A 34 -11.74 -18.75 -2.24
N LEU A 35 -11.43 -19.04 -3.51
CA LEU A 35 -11.78 -18.17 -4.63
C LEU A 35 -13.29 -18.17 -4.91
N VAL A 36 -13.93 -19.35 -4.89
CA VAL A 36 -15.38 -19.46 -5.04
C VAL A 36 -16.10 -18.80 -3.87
N LEU A 37 -15.63 -19.03 -2.64
CA LEU A 37 -16.23 -18.45 -1.44
C LEU A 37 -16.10 -16.92 -1.44
N SER A 38 -14.95 -16.36 -1.81
CA SER A 38 -14.76 -14.91 -1.92
C SER A 38 -15.59 -14.27 -3.05
N ALA A 39 -15.77 -14.97 -4.17
CA ALA A 39 -16.66 -14.55 -5.25
C ALA A 39 -18.15 -14.57 -4.84
N GLN A 40 -18.58 -15.57 -4.07
CA GLN A 40 -19.94 -15.63 -3.52
C GLN A 40 -20.16 -14.58 -2.42
N TYR A 41 -19.16 -14.34 -1.57
CA TYR A 41 -19.23 -13.33 -0.51
C TYR A 41 -19.30 -11.90 -1.08
N SER A 42 -18.55 -11.63 -2.16
CA SER A 42 -18.57 -10.34 -2.84
C SER A 42 -19.85 -10.07 -3.64
N THR A 43 -20.56 -11.11 -4.09
CA THR A 43 -21.87 -10.97 -4.76
C THR A 43 -23.03 -10.88 -3.77
N ALA A 44 -22.94 -11.52 -2.61
CA ALA A 44 -23.98 -11.46 -1.56
C ALA A 44 -23.98 -10.15 -0.78
N PHE A 45 -22.82 -9.51 -0.59
CA PHE A 45 -22.70 -8.22 0.08
C PHE A 45 -22.26 -7.14 -0.92
N GLY A 46 -23.20 -6.31 -1.40
CA GLY A 46 -22.90 -5.18 -2.30
C GLY A 46 -21.92 -4.14 -1.73
N ALA A 47 -21.62 -4.23 -0.44
CA ALA A 47 -20.54 -3.54 0.25
C ALA A 47 -19.86 -4.54 1.20
N HIS A 48 -18.61 -4.91 0.96
CA HIS A 48 -17.88 -5.86 1.81
C HIS A 48 -17.77 -5.28 3.23
N PRO A 49 -18.34 -5.90 4.29
CA PRO A 49 -18.34 -5.34 5.64
C PRO A 49 -16.94 -5.03 6.18
N SER A 50 -15.93 -5.77 5.71
CA SER A 50 -14.54 -5.55 6.09
C SER A 50 -13.92 -4.26 5.54
N LEU A 51 -14.53 -3.59 4.55
CA LEU A 51 -14.10 -2.29 4.03
C LEU A 51 -14.63 -1.13 4.87
N TYR A 52 -15.85 -1.27 5.40
CA TYR A 52 -16.57 -0.21 6.10
C TYR A 52 -16.60 -0.42 7.63
N ASN A 53 -15.44 -0.71 8.21
CA ASN A 53 -15.27 -0.95 9.64
C ASN A 53 -14.42 0.11 10.37
N GLY A 54 -14.09 1.20 9.68
CA GLY A 54 -13.39 2.33 10.26
C GLY A 54 -14.34 3.27 11.00
N PRO A 55 -13.82 4.15 11.85
CA PRO A 55 -14.62 5.18 12.51
C PRO A 55 -15.08 6.25 11.50
N GLU A 56 -16.10 7.01 11.89
CA GLU A 56 -16.58 8.16 11.12
C GLU A 56 -15.43 9.15 10.87
N TYR A 57 -15.36 9.65 9.64
CA TYR A 57 -14.47 10.75 9.29
C TYR A 57 -15.13 12.08 9.65
N VAL A 58 -14.58 12.74 10.67
CA VAL A 58 -15.06 14.05 11.12
C VAL A 58 -14.32 15.13 10.35
N ASP A 59 -15.07 15.91 9.57
CA ASP A 59 -14.54 17.08 8.88
C ASP A 59 -14.23 18.20 9.89
N TYR A 60 -12.97 18.24 10.32
CA TYR A 60 -12.47 19.22 11.28
C TYR A 60 -12.42 20.65 10.72
N THR A 61 -12.63 20.85 9.41
CA THR A 61 -12.67 22.20 8.83
C THR A 61 -13.92 22.98 9.22
N LYS A 62 -14.99 22.27 9.63
CA LYS A 62 -16.28 22.86 10.05
C LYS A 62 -16.19 23.74 11.30
N ARG A 63 -15.11 23.65 12.09
CA ARG A 63 -14.87 24.53 13.25
C ARG A 63 -14.35 25.92 12.86
N TYR A 64 -13.91 26.10 11.61
CA TYR A 64 -13.37 27.35 11.12
C TYR A 64 -14.43 28.10 10.35
N TYR A 65 -14.37 29.43 10.41
CA TYR A 65 -15.25 30.29 9.63
C TYR A 65 -15.01 30.12 8.12
N LYS A 66 -13.74 29.96 7.73
CA LYS A 66 -13.32 29.80 6.33
C LYS A 66 -12.11 28.89 6.20
N SER A 67 -12.10 28.10 5.13
CA SER A 67 -10.94 27.32 4.69
C SER A 67 -10.35 27.90 3.40
N ILE A 68 -9.04 28.10 3.37
CA ILE A 68 -8.26 28.40 2.17
C ILE A 68 -7.62 27.09 1.71
N GLY A 69 -8.09 26.58 0.57
CA GLY A 69 -7.76 25.25 0.07
C GLY A 69 -8.54 24.14 0.79
N HIS A 70 -8.02 22.92 0.71
CA HIS A 70 -8.61 21.70 1.28
C HIS A 70 -7.53 20.75 1.80
N GLN A 71 -7.89 19.81 2.65
CA GLN A 71 -7.00 18.82 3.28
C GLN A 71 -6.57 17.67 2.36
N PHE A 72 -7.33 17.43 1.29
CA PHE A 72 -7.16 16.26 0.43
C PHE A 72 -6.00 16.37 -0.57
N PHE A 73 -5.49 15.21 -0.98
CA PHE A 73 -4.48 15.05 -2.03
C PHE A 73 -5.04 15.41 -3.42
N LEU A 74 -4.28 16.22 -4.18
CA LEU A 74 -4.60 16.74 -5.52
C LEU A 74 -5.85 17.63 -5.61
N THR A 75 -7.01 17.10 -5.25
CA THR A 75 -8.32 17.75 -5.38
C THR A 75 -9.19 17.48 -4.15
N SER A 76 -10.20 18.32 -3.92
CA SER A 76 -11.21 18.09 -2.88
C SER A 76 -12.23 17.02 -3.28
N GLU A 77 -12.28 16.65 -4.55
CA GLU A 77 -13.20 15.65 -5.07
C GLU A 77 -12.68 14.23 -4.90
N LYS A 78 -13.60 13.26 -4.84
CA LYS A 78 -13.24 11.84 -4.82
C LYS A 78 -12.60 11.46 -6.15
N SER A 79 -11.49 10.74 -6.06
CA SER A 79 -10.80 10.20 -7.22
C SER A 79 -10.90 8.67 -7.22
N GLU A 80 -10.79 8.10 -8.42
CA GLU A 80 -10.77 6.65 -8.59
C GLU A 80 -9.45 6.05 -8.14
N GLY A 81 -9.53 4.82 -7.63
CA GLY A 81 -8.38 4.11 -7.10
C GLY A 81 -8.68 2.70 -6.63
N SER A 82 -7.67 2.07 -6.04
CA SER A 82 -7.75 0.78 -5.38
C SER A 82 -7.12 0.84 -4.00
N ILE A 83 -7.59 0.01 -3.07
CA ILE A 83 -7.08 -0.03 -1.69
C ILE A 83 -6.84 -1.48 -1.32
N TYR A 84 -5.62 -1.79 -0.84
CA TYR A 84 -5.33 -3.04 -0.17
C TYR A 84 -5.56 -2.87 1.34
N TYR A 85 -6.67 -3.42 1.84
CA TYR A 85 -7.17 -3.22 3.19
C TYR A 85 -7.63 -4.55 3.80
N ASN A 86 -7.26 -4.83 5.06
CA ASN A 86 -7.61 -6.09 5.74
C ASN A 86 -7.30 -7.35 4.88
N ASN A 87 -6.12 -7.39 4.25
CA ASN A 87 -5.68 -8.48 3.38
C ASN A 87 -6.51 -8.69 2.10
N HIS A 88 -7.41 -7.77 1.76
CA HIS A 88 -8.20 -7.80 0.53
C HIS A 88 -7.88 -6.59 -0.36
N LEU A 89 -7.85 -6.81 -1.68
CA LEU A 89 -7.74 -5.75 -2.67
C LEU A 89 -9.14 -5.31 -3.11
N PHE A 90 -9.46 -4.05 -2.88
CA PHE A 90 -10.68 -3.41 -3.36
C PHE A 90 -10.33 -2.50 -4.53
N ASN A 91 -10.92 -2.78 -5.70
CA ASN A 91 -10.70 -2.02 -6.92
C ASN A 91 -11.88 -1.09 -7.22
N ASN A 92 -11.65 -0.12 -8.12
CA ASN A 92 -12.69 0.78 -8.64
C ASN A 92 -13.42 1.57 -7.55
N LEU A 93 -12.71 1.91 -6.46
CA LEU A 93 -13.26 2.74 -5.39
C LEU A 93 -13.12 4.22 -5.74
N LYS A 94 -14.10 5.02 -5.30
CA LYS A 94 -14.05 6.48 -5.33
C LYS A 94 -13.87 7.01 -3.91
N PHE A 95 -12.71 7.57 -3.62
CA PHE A 95 -12.35 8.01 -2.27
C PHE A 95 -11.46 9.25 -2.30
N THR A 96 -11.23 9.85 -1.14
CA THR A 96 -10.26 10.92 -0.96
C THR A 96 -9.16 10.47 0.00
N TYR A 97 -8.02 11.14 -0.06
CA TYR A 97 -6.92 10.93 0.86
C TYR A 97 -6.60 12.26 1.54
N ASP A 98 -6.94 12.36 2.81
CA ASP A 98 -6.59 13.52 3.65
C ASP A 98 -5.10 13.42 3.99
N ILE A 99 -4.30 14.28 3.33
CA ILE A 99 -2.85 14.35 3.53
C ILE A 99 -2.45 15.30 4.66
N ALA A 100 -3.41 16.00 5.28
CA ALA A 100 -3.15 16.73 6.52
C ALA A 100 -3.16 15.77 7.73
N MET A 101 -4.07 14.80 7.73
CA MET A 101 -4.23 13.82 8.82
C MET A 101 -3.70 12.41 8.49
N ASP A 102 -3.24 12.19 7.27
CA ASP A 102 -2.77 10.89 6.77
C ASP A 102 -3.86 9.80 6.82
N GLN A 103 -5.05 10.11 6.30
CA GLN A 103 -6.25 9.27 6.39
C GLN A 103 -6.88 8.99 5.02
N VAL A 104 -7.14 7.73 4.72
CA VAL A 104 -7.92 7.33 3.53
C VAL A 104 -9.40 7.38 3.87
N VAL A 105 -10.16 8.18 3.14
CA VAL A 105 -11.54 8.55 3.46
C VAL A 105 -12.50 8.05 2.38
N LEU A 106 -13.43 7.19 2.78
CA LEU A 106 -14.36 6.51 1.88
C LEU A 106 -15.80 6.74 2.35
N GLN A 107 -16.69 7.08 1.42
CA GLN A 107 -18.13 7.14 1.70
C GLN A 107 -18.76 5.77 1.44
N GLN A 108 -19.73 5.38 2.27
CA GLN A 108 -20.55 4.20 2.01
C GLN A 108 -21.34 4.37 0.71
N THR A 109 -21.59 3.26 0.01
CA THR A 109 -22.35 3.26 -1.25
C THR A 109 -23.85 3.44 -1.01
N THR A 110 -24.36 2.96 0.13
CA THR A 110 -25.79 2.89 0.44
C THR A 110 -26.30 4.07 1.25
N ASN A 111 -25.42 4.87 1.88
CA ASN A 111 -25.82 5.97 2.75
C ASN A 111 -24.74 7.09 2.75
N PRO A 112 -25.01 8.28 3.31
CA PRO A 112 -24.08 9.39 3.26
C PRO A 112 -22.90 9.29 4.25
N LEU A 113 -22.83 8.24 5.08
CA LEU A 113 -21.78 8.08 6.09
C LEU A 113 -20.41 8.01 5.44
N THR A 114 -19.51 8.84 5.92
CA THR A 114 -18.12 8.88 5.46
C THR A 114 -17.22 8.34 6.56
N LEU A 115 -16.41 7.35 6.23
CA LEU A 115 -15.53 6.67 7.16
C LEU A 115 -14.07 6.96 6.80
N ARG A 116 -13.20 6.98 7.81
CA ARG A 116 -11.76 6.86 7.60
C ARG A 116 -11.35 5.40 7.82
N LEU A 117 -10.54 4.86 6.91
CA LEU A 117 -10.01 3.52 7.11
C LEU A 117 -9.06 3.47 8.32
N VAL A 118 -8.96 2.30 8.96
CA VAL A 118 -8.00 2.07 10.03
C VAL A 118 -6.60 1.98 9.41
N ASN A 119 -5.72 2.92 9.74
CA ASN A 119 -4.46 3.08 9.01
C ASN A 119 -3.57 1.83 9.07
N GLU A 120 -3.59 1.11 10.18
CA GLU A 120 -2.82 -0.12 10.41
C GLU A 120 -3.20 -1.24 9.44
N HIS A 121 -4.44 -1.22 8.94
CA HIS A 121 -5.00 -2.23 8.08
C HIS A 121 -4.86 -1.88 6.58
N VAL A 122 -4.52 -0.63 6.25
CA VAL A 122 -4.22 -0.20 4.88
C VAL A 122 -2.74 -0.46 4.59
N ARG A 123 -2.46 -1.43 3.71
CA ARG A 123 -1.09 -1.72 3.30
C ARG A 123 -0.61 -0.78 2.19
N SER A 124 -1.48 -0.53 1.22
CA SER A 124 -1.21 0.29 0.05
C SER A 124 -2.52 0.72 -0.60
N PHE A 125 -2.45 1.75 -1.43
CA PHE A 125 -3.57 2.15 -2.28
C PHE A 125 -3.06 2.86 -3.53
N THR A 126 -3.91 2.98 -4.54
CA THR A 126 -3.70 3.87 -5.68
C THR A 126 -4.78 4.94 -5.66
N LEU A 127 -4.44 6.18 -5.96
CA LEU A 127 -5.42 7.27 -6.05
C LEU A 127 -5.06 8.15 -7.25
N ALA A 128 -6.01 8.33 -8.18
CA ALA A 128 -5.76 9.05 -9.43
C ALA A 128 -4.52 8.53 -10.18
N GLY A 129 -4.34 7.21 -10.21
CA GLY A 129 -3.20 6.54 -10.84
C GLY A 129 -1.87 6.63 -10.09
N ARG A 130 -1.85 7.22 -8.89
CA ARG A 130 -0.63 7.36 -8.07
C ARG A 130 -0.59 6.30 -6.97
N PRO A 131 0.44 5.43 -6.94
CA PRO A 131 0.57 4.39 -5.95
C PRO A 131 1.11 4.93 -4.62
N PHE A 132 0.56 4.45 -3.52
CA PHE A 132 0.99 4.74 -2.15
C PHE A 132 1.23 3.45 -1.39
N ILE A 133 2.27 3.43 -0.55
CA ILE A 133 2.56 2.34 0.38
C ILE A 133 2.59 2.87 1.81
N ARG A 134 2.13 2.06 2.76
CA ARG A 134 2.33 2.33 4.19
C ARG A 134 3.76 1.97 4.57
N VAL A 135 4.49 2.96 5.09
CA VAL A 135 5.79 2.77 5.72
C VAL A 135 5.60 2.81 7.22
N VAL A 136 6.23 1.88 7.93
CA VAL A 136 6.26 1.84 9.38
C VAL A 136 7.65 2.25 9.81
N ALA A 137 7.76 3.31 10.60
CA ALA A 137 9.02 3.70 11.19
C ALA A 137 9.41 2.65 12.23
N ASP A 138 10.53 1.98 12.01
CA ASP A 138 11.17 1.16 13.03
C ASP A 138 12.27 2.01 13.72
N SER A 139 12.35 1.89 15.04
CA SER A 139 13.42 2.44 15.87
C SER A 139 14.84 2.10 15.36
N ALA A 140 15.01 0.97 14.68
CA ALA A 140 16.28 0.54 14.07
C ALA A 140 16.52 1.10 12.65
N SER A 141 15.44 1.41 11.90
CA SER A 141 15.53 2.02 10.57
C SER A 141 15.53 3.54 10.71
N SER A 142 16.70 4.17 10.56
CA SER A 142 16.94 5.63 10.49
C SER A 142 15.78 6.55 10.96
N ARG A 143 16.02 7.35 12.02
CA ARG A 143 15.15 8.41 12.61
C ARG A 143 14.52 9.44 11.62
N ALA A 144 14.76 9.29 10.33
CA ALA A 144 14.36 10.17 9.25
C ALA A 144 12.92 9.97 8.74
N LEU A 145 12.32 8.79 8.95
CA LEU A 145 10.97 8.49 8.47
C LEU A 145 9.96 8.42 9.59
N ASN A 146 8.76 8.92 9.30
CA ASN A 146 7.60 8.76 10.17
C ASN A 146 6.71 7.66 9.59
N THR A 147 6.01 6.94 10.47
CA THR A 147 4.97 6.01 10.03
C THR A 147 3.89 6.76 9.24
N GLY A 148 3.43 6.18 8.14
CA GLY A 148 2.39 6.76 7.31
C GLY A 148 2.44 6.32 5.86
N TYR A 149 1.66 6.96 5.00
CA TYR A 149 1.66 6.64 3.56
C TYR A 149 2.64 7.50 2.76
N TYR A 150 3.27 6.87 1.77
CA TYR A 150 4.27 7.47 0.89
C TYR A 150 3.93 7.13 -0.56
N GLU A 151 3.89 8.14 -1.43
CA GLU A 151 3.74 7.96 -2.86
C GLU A 151 5.00 7.29 -3.43
N VAL A 152 4.83 6.23 -4.22
CA VAL A 152 5.92 5.58 -4.94
C VAL A 152 6.12 6.28 -6.28
N LEU A 153 7.20 7.04 -6.38
CA LEU A 153 7.55 7.82 -7.59
C LEU A 153 8.38 7.02 -8.59
N LEU A 154 9.21 6.11 -8.09
CA LEU A 154 10.00 5.17 -8.88
C LEU A 154 10.09 3.86 -8.10
N ASP A 155 9.54 2.79 -8.68
CA ASP A 155 9.61 1.46 -8.09
C ASP A 155 10.75 0.67 -8.75
N SER A 156 11.85 0.47 -8.01
CA SER A 156 13.03 -0.25 -8.47
C SER A 156 13.88 -0.72 -7.29
N THR A 157 15.05 -1.33 -7.55
CA THR A 157 16.03 -1.69 -6.51
C THR A 157 16.48 -0.48 -5.68
N VAL A 158 16.43 0.72 -6.27
CA VAL A 158 16.55 2.01 -5.57
C VAL A 158 15.23 2.75 -5.71
N GLN A 159 14.38 2.63 -4.69
CA GLN A 159 13.02 3.16 -4.74
C GLN A 159 13.02 4.66 -4.40
N VAL A 160 12.24 5.46 -5.13
CA VAL A 160 12.02 6.88 -4.80
C VAL A 160 10.60 7.06 -4.26
N LEU A 161 10.51 7.71 -3.10
CA LEU A 161 9.27 7.93 -2.38
C LEU A 161 9.04 9.41 -2.09
N ALA A 162 7.77 9.82 -2.03
CA ALA A 162 7.37 11.14 -1.55
C ALA A 162 6.33 11.04 -0.43
N LYS A 163 6.60 11.67 0.71
CA LYS A 163 5.59 11.99 1.72
C LYS A 163 4.86 13.25 1.28
N ARG A 164 3.60 13.09 0.89
CA ARG A 164 2.70 14.20 0.58
C ARG A 164 2.00 14.63 1.85
N TYR A 165 2.05 15.92 2.19
CA TYR A 165 1.35 16.42 3.37
C TYR A 165 0.88 17.85 3.21
N LYS A 166 -0.14 18.23 3.97
CA LYS A 166 -0.57 19.64 4.07
C LYS A 166 -0.29 20.14 5.47
N ARG A 167 0.50 21.20 5.56
CA ARG A 167 0.70 21.93 6.81
C ARG A 167 -0.49 22.85 7.01
N ILE A 168 -1.15 22.68 8.14
CA ILE A 168 -2.26 23.53 8.57
C ILE A 168 -1.68 24.81 9.17
N GLN A 169 -2.20 25.96 8.74
CA GLN A 169 -1.99 27.24 9.38
C GLN A 169 -3.33 27.81 9.84
N GLU A 170 -3.41 28.14 11.12
CA GLU A 170 -4.55 28.86 11.66
C GLU A 170 -4.19 30.34 11.76
N GLN A 171 -5.14 31.20 11.39
CA GLN A 171 -4.99 32.64 11.46
C GLN A 171 -6.33 33.26 11.83
N THR A 172 -6.28 34.39 12.53
CA THR A 172 -7.46 35.18 12.84
C THR A 172 -7.55 36.32 11.83
N SER A 173 -8.67 36.42 11.13
CA SER A 173 -8.99 37.53 10.23
C SER A 173 -10.32 38.13 10.68
N ASP A 174 -10.35 39.43 10.98
CA ASP A 174 -11.56 40.14 11.42
C ASP A 174 -12.27 39.47 12.62
N GLY A 175 -11.49 38.96 13.58
CA GLY A 175 -12.01 38.25 14.75
C GLY A 175 -12.51 36.83 14.48
N GLN A 176 -12.39 36.33 13.24
CA GLN A 176 -12.83 35.00 12.83
C GLN A 176 -11.64 34.07 12.59
N LEU A 177 -11.78 32.80 12.99
CA LEU A 177 -10.73 31.80 12.80
C LEU A 177 -10.79 31.22 11.38
N VAL A 178 -9.68 31.34 10.65
CA VAL A 178 -9.50 30.87 9.26
C VAL A 178 -8.40 29.83 9.23
N ILE A 179 -8.62 28.74 8.49
CA ILE A 179 -7.62 27.71 8.22
C ILE A 179 -7.04 27.84 6.81
N ASN A 180 -5.73 27.67 6.68
CA ASN A 180 -5.03 27.63 5.41
C ASN A 180 -4.23 26.34 5.25
N PHE A 181 -4.43 25.67 4.13
CA PHE A 181 -3.79 24.41 3.80
C PHE A 181 -2.62 24.59 2.84
N LEU A 182 -1.40 24.48 3.37
CA LEU A 182 -0.18 24.60 2.57
C LEU A 182 0.40 23.23 2.23
N GLN A 183 0.33 22.85 0.96
CA GLN A 183 0.92 21.61 0.48
C GLN A 183 2.46 21.65 0.56
N LYS A 184 3.02 20.55 1.04
CA LYS A 184 4.45 20.30 1.18
C LYS A 184 4.74 18.85 0.83
N ASP A 185 5.97 18.63 0.39
CA ASP A 185 6.47 17.32 0.02
C ASP A 185 7.80 17.08 0.74
N ALA A 186 8.03 15.84 1.18
CA ALA A 186 9.33 15.36 1.60
C ALA A 186 9.69 14.12 0.80
N PHE A 187 10.90 14.10 0.25
CA PHE A 187 11.38 13.04 -0.63
C PHE A 187 12.35 12.13 0.10
N PHE A 188 12.26 10.84 -0.21
CA PHE A 188 13.08 9.79 0.35
C PHE A 188 13.52 8.83 -0.74
N VAL A 189 14.68 8.23 -0.55
CA VAL A 189 15.17 7.15 -1.40
C VAL A 189 15.44 5.94 -0.52
N LYS A 190 14.89 4.79 -0.92
CA LYS A 190 15.19 3.49 -0.31
C LYS A 190 16.29 2.81 -1.11
N LYS A 191 17.45 2.57 -0.48
CA LYS A 191 18.61 1.92 -1.10
C LYS A 191 19.16 0.89 -0.11
N GLY A 192 19.23 -0.37 -0.53
CA GLY A 192 19.70 -1.46 0.33
C GLY A 192 18.84 -1.67 1.59
N GLY A 193 17.52 -1.52 1.46
CA GLY A 193 16.58 -1.65 2.59
C GLY A 193 16.49 -0.42 3.51
N VAL A 194 17.47 0.49 3.45
CA VAL A 194 17.53 1.70 4.28
C VAL A 194 16.92 2.89 3.54
N TYR A 195 16.21 3.74 4.28
CA TYR A 195 15.62 4.96 3.77
C TYR A 195 16.47 6.19 4.13
N TYR A 196 16.65 7.05 3.14
CA TYR A 196 17.45 8.26 3.26
C TYR A 196 16.63 9.49 2.83
N PRO A 197 16.63 10.59 3.60
CA PRO A 197 16.09 11.86 3.14
C PRO A 197 16.80 12.35 1.89
N ALA A 198 16.03 12.80 0.91
CA ALA A 198 16.51 13.31 -0.36
C ALA A 198 15.90 14.68 -0.66
N ASN A 199 15.88 15.56 0.34
CA ASN A 199 15.24 16.88 0.29
C ASN A 199 16.18 18.02 -0.15
N SER A 200 17.43 17.71 -0.49
CA SER A 200 18.35 18.67 -1.10
C SER A 200 19.22 18.02 -2.17
N ARG A 201 19.70 18.83 -3.12
CA ARG A 201 20.67 18.38 -4.13
C ARG A 201 21.91 17.74 -3.47
N SER A 202 22.40 18.35 -2.38
CA SER A 202 23.54 17.83 -1.64
C SER A 202 23.25 16.47 -1.00
N ALA A 203 22.04 16.28 -0.44
CA ALA A 203 21.62 14.99 0.11
C ALA A 203 21.60 13.90 -0.97
N ILE A 204 21.09 14.21 -2.16
CA ILE A 204 21.05 13.27 -3.29
C ILE A 204 22.46 12.88 -3.76
N ILE A 205 23.38 13.86 -3.87
CA ILE A 205 24.78 13.59 -4.23
C ILE A 205 25.46 12.72 -3.17
N HIS A 206 25.21 12.99 -1.89
CA HIS A 206 25.78 12.21 -0.79
C HIS A 206 25.22 10.78 -0.73
N LEU A 207 23.94 10.60 -1.03
CA LEU A 207 23.28 9.29 -1.09
C LEU A 207 23.90 8.37 -2.16
N TYR A 208 24.32 8.97 -3.28
CA TYR A 208 25.00 8.31 -4.38
C TYR A 208 26.52 8.58 -4.38
N ASN A 209 27.14 8.70 -3.20
CA ASN A 209 28.55 9.07 -3.07
C ASN A 209 29.51 8.15 -3.84
N ASP A 210 29.16 6.87 -3.97
CA ASP A 210 29.89 5.86 -4.72
C ASP A 210 30.03 6.20 -6.22
N HIS A 211 29.11 7.03 -6.75
CA HIS A 211 29.17 7.58 -8.10
C HIS A 211 28.94 9.11 -8.09
N GLY A 212 29.42 9.79 -7.04
CA GLY A 212 29.07 11.19 -6.78
C GLY A 212 29.54 12.15 -7.87
N LYS A 213 30.69 11.87 -8.52
CA LYS A 213 31.24 12.72 -9.59
C LYS A 213 30.40 12.61 -10.87
N GLU A 214 30.01 11.40 -11.24
CA GLU A 214 29.16 11.08 -12.39
C GLU A 214 27.78 11.69 -12.21
N ILE A 215 27.19 11.54 -11.02
CA ILE A 215 25.90 12.14 -10.66
C ILE A 215 25.94 13.66 -10.75
N GLN A 216 27.00 14.30 -10.21
CA GLN A 216 27.16 15.75 -10.35
C GLN A 216 27.28 16.18 -11.81
N LYS A 217 28.04 15.45 -12.63
CA LYS A 217 28.18 15.72 -14.07
C LYS A 217 26.83 15.60 -14.77
N TYR A 218 26.07 14.54 -14.50
CA TYR A 218 24.74 14.33 -15.05
C TYR A 218 23.75 15.43 -14.67
N ILE A 219 23.71 15.82 -13.40
CA ILE A 219 22.88 16.93 -12.92
C ILE A 219 23.19 18.23 -13.68
N ARG A 220 24.47 18.55 -13.86
CA ARG A 220 24.89 19.75 -14.60
C ARG A 220 24.52 19.67 -16.08
N ALA A 221 24.82 18.54 -16.74
CA ALA A 221 24.59 18.34 -18.17
C ALA A 221 23.10 18.34 -18.54
N ASN A 222 22.23 17.88 -17.65
CA ASN A 222 20.77 17.84 -17.88
C ASN A 222 20.04 19.02 -17.23
N HIS A 223 20.76 20.01 -16.71
CA HIS A 223 20.21 21.21 -16.08
C HIS A 223 19.16 20.93 -14.99
N LEU A 224 19.35 19.87 -14.19
CA LEU A 224 18.42 19.52 -13.12
C LEU A 224 18.50 20.56 -12.00
N LYS A 225 17.37 21.22 -11.71
CA LYS A 225 17.34 22.43 -10.85
C LYS A 225 16.96 22.13 -9.41
N PHE A 226 16.32 21.00 -9.14
CA PHE A 226 15.78 20.63 -7.83
C PHE A 226 14.91 21.74 -7.22
N LYS A 227 14.08 22.37 -8.05
CA LYS A 227 13.07 23.36 -7.62
C LYS A 227 11.77 22.64 -7.25
N THR A 228 10.93 23.23 -6.42
CA THR A 228 9.67 22.63 -5.97
C THR A 228 8.86 21.97 -7.09
N ALA A 229 8.69 22.64 -8.24
CA ALA A 229 7.93 22.11 -9.36
C ALA A 229 8.59 20.94 -10.11
N THR A 230 9.94 20.88 -10.13
CA THR A 230 10.70 19.86 -10.86
C THR A 230 11.35 18.83 -9.93
N TYR A 231 11.19 18.98 -8.62
CA TYR A 231 11.96 18.22 -7.64
C TYR A 231 11.77 16.71 -7.82
N ALA A 232 10.50 16.29 -7.95
CA ALA A 232 10.13 14.90 -8.16
C ALA A 232 10.71 14.33 -9.47
N SER A 233 10.65 15.06 -10.58
CA SER A 233 11.23 14.59 -11.84
C SER A 233 12.75 14.54 -11.79
N ASP A 234 13.39 15.51 -11.11
CA ASP A 234 14.85 15.62 -11.02
C ASP A 234 15.44 14.48 -10.17
N ILE A 235 14.79 14.11 -9.06
CA ILE A 235 15.20 12.97 -8.23
C ILE A 235 14.99 11.64 -8.96
N ILE A 236 13.88 11.48 -9.71
CA ILE A 236 13.64 10.27 -10.52
C ILE A 236 14.72 10.15 -11.59
N ALA A 237 15.01 11.23 -12.33
CA ALA A 237 16.02 11.24 -13.39
C ALA A 237 17.40 10.88 -12.84
N THR A 238 17.79 11.50 -11.72
CA THR A 238 19.08 11.23 -11.06
C THR A 238 19.18 9.78 -10.59
N THR A 239 18.10 9.25 -10.00
CA THR A 239 18.06 7.85 -9.53
C THR A 239 18.13 6.86 -10.69
N ARG A 240 17.40 7.11 -11.79
CA ARG A 240 17.50 6.30 -13.01
C ARG A 240 18.91 6.30 -13.60
N TYR A 241 19.60 7.44 -13.57
CA TYR A 241 20.98 7.50 -14.03
C TYR A 241 21.92 6.71 -13.11
N TYR A 242 21.76 6.83 -11.78
CA TYR A 242 22.50 6.03 -10.81
C TYR A 242 22.34 4.52 -11.06
N LEU A 243 21.11 4.06 -11.29
CA LEU A 243 20.83 2.65 -11.61
C LEU A 243 21.57 2.18 -12.85
N LYS A 244 21.63 3.00 -13.92
CA LYS A 244 22.40 2.67 -15.13
C LYS A 244 23.90 2.50 -14.84
N LEU A 245 24.46 3.29 -13.93
CA LEU A 245 25.87 3.16 -13.55
C LEU A 245 26.15 1.88 -12.74
N LYS A 246 25.16 1.33 -12.04
CA LYS A 246 25.29 0.08 -11.28
C LYS A 246 25.14 -1.19 -12.10
N HIS A 247 24.52 -1.09 -13.28
CA HIS A 247 24.36 -2.22 -14.19
C HIS A 247 25.51 -2.35 -15.21
N ASN A 248 26.41 -1.38 -15.25
CA ASN A 248 27.63 -1.39 -16.05
C ASN A 248 28.85 -1.66 -15.16
#